data_AF-A0A7G2IPU5-F1
#
_entry.id   AF-A0A7G2IPU5-F1
#
_cell.length_a   1.000
_cell.length_b   1.000
_cell.length_c   1.000
_cell.angle_alpha   90.00
_cell.angle_beta   90.00
_cell.angle_gamma   90.00
#
_symmetry.space_group_name_H-M   'P 1'
#
loop_
_entity.id
_entity.type
_entity.pdbx_description
1 polymer ?
#
loop_
_entity_poly.entity_id
_entity_poly.type
_entity_poly.pdbx_seq_one_letter_code
_entity_poly.pdbx_strand_id
1 'polypeptide(L)'
;MPVRAYSYSQFCCRYQTWCQSQKRSMRQQHLAGEKCFIDYCGPTVSVISPETGECRQAQIFVAVLGASNYTFAEATYTQSLSDWLLSHVRMLEFFGGVPEILVPDNLKSGVSKASRYDPELNPSYQQLAEHYQVAVIPARPRKPRDKPKAEVGVQIVERWILARLRHQVFFSLAELNHCIRTLVTGLNERPFKKLPGNRREAFERLDKTVLRPLPVQ
;
A
#
# COMPACT_ATOMS: atom_id res chain seq x y z
N MET A 1 12.84 -58.44 -13.10
CA MET A 1 11.91 -57.30 -12.98
C MET A 1 12.73 -56.02 -12.93
N PRO A 2 12.60 -55.06 -13.87
CA PRO A 2 13.31 -53.80 -13.74
C PRO A 2 12.66 -53.00 -12.62
N VAL A 3 13.42 -52.74 -11.56
CA VAL A 3 13.04 -51.81 -10.50
C VAL A 3 12.94 -50.44 -11.15
N ARG A 4 11.72 -49.94 -11.38
CA ARG A 4 11.47 -48.56 -11.83
C ARG A 4 11.83 -47.59 -10.69
N ALA A 5 13.11 -47.49 -10.37
CA ALA A 5 13.65 -46.47 -9.50
C ALA A 5 13.83 -45.21 -10.35
N TYR A 6 13.14 -44.13 -9.99
CA TYR A 6 13.42 -42.82 -10.58
C TYR A 6 14.88 -42.46 -10.30
N SER A 7 15.60 -41.94 -11.30
CA SER A 7 16.91 -41.35 -11.06
C SER A 7 16.77 -40.16 -10.10
N TYR A 8 17.81 -39.90 -9.30
CA TYR A 8 17.80 -38.80 -8.33
C TYR A 8 17.41 -37.45 -8.96
N SER A 9 17.85 -37.19 -10.20
CA SER A 9 17.50 -35.98 -10.95
C SER A 9 16.00 -35.92 -11.31
N GLN A 10 15.39 -37.02 -11.74
CA GLN A 10 13.95 -37.08 -11.99
C GLN A 10 13.13 -36.94 -10.71
N PHE A 11 13.59 -37.55 -9.62
CA PHE A 11 12.96 -37.38 -8.31
C PHE A 11 13.00 -35.91 -7.86
N CYS A 12 14.17 -35.25 -7.94
CA CYS A 12 14.31 -33.84 -7.56
C CYS A 12 13.45 -32.90 -8.42
N CYS A 13 13.42 -33.11 -9.74
CA CYS A 13 12.58 -32.33 -10.65
C CYS A 13 11.09 -32.47 -10.30
N ARG A 14 10.61 -33.71 -10.13
CA ARG A 14 9.21 -33.97 -9.74
C ARG A 14 8.88 -33.44 -8.35
N TYR A 15 9.80 -33.54 -7.40
CA TYR A 15 9.66 -32.99 -6.06
C TYR A 15 9.57 -31.47 -6.07
N GLN A 16 10.37 -30.78 -6.89
CA GLN A 16 10.30 -29.33 -7.07
C GLN A 16 8.98 -28.89 -7.71
N THR A 17 8.54 -29.57 -8.78
CA THR A 17 7.24 -29.31 -9.42
C THR A 17 6.09 -29.54 -8.44
N TRP A 18 6.16 -30.62 -7.63
CA TRP A 18 5.19 -30.89 -6.58
C TRP A 18 5.21 -29.82 -5.48
N CYS A 19 6.39 -29.37 -5.04
CA CYS A 19 6.51 -28.29 -4.06
C CYS A 19 5.92 -26.97 -4.57
N GLN A 20 6.04 -26.67 -5.86
CA GLN A 20 5.43 -25.50 -6.50
C GLN A 20 3.91 -25.63 -6.64
N SER A 21 3.39 -26.86 -6.85
CA SER A 21 1.94 -27.11 -6.90
C SER A 21 1.28 -27.08 -5.53
N GLN A 22 2.06 -27.20 -4.44
CA GLN A 22 1.53 -27.01 -3.09
C GLN A 22 1.15 -25.54 -2.87
N LYS A 23 -0.13 -25.27 -2.62
CA LYS A 23 -0.66 -23.96 -2.19
C LYS A 23 -0.30 -23.68 -0.73
N ARG A 24 0.99 -23.69 -0.39
CA ARG A 24 1.50 -23.30 0.93
C ARG A 24 1.35 -21.78 1.07
N SER A 25 0.35 -21.37 1.85
CA SER A 25 0.21 -19.98 2.31
C SER A 25 0.57 -19.95 3.79
N MET A 26 1.62 -19.20 4.14
CA MET A 26 1.89 -18.88 5.54
C MET A 26 0.92 -17.76 5.91
N ARG A 27 0.13 -17.96 6.97
CA ARG A 27 -0.71 -16.89 7.50
C ARG A 27 0.24 -15.84 8.10
N GLN A 28 0.37 -14.71 7.43
CA GLN A 28 1.09 -13.57 8.02
C GLN A 28 0.25 -13.02 9.18
N GLN A 29 0.81 -13.04 10.38
CA GLN A 29 0.31 -12.26 11.50
C GLN A 29 0.84 -10.84 11.32
N HIS A 30 -0.05 -9.85 11.38
CA HIS A 30 0.32 -8.45 11.36
C HIS A 30 0.05 -7.91 12.75
N LEU A 31 1.10 -7.47 13.43
CA LEU A 31 0.97 -6.82 14.72
C LEU A 31 0.38 -5.42 14.51
N ALA A 32 -0.36 -4.94 15.50
CA ALA A 32 -0.92 -3.60 15.46
C ALA A 32 0.20 -2.55 15.48
N GLY A 33 0.05 -1.48 14.71
CA GLY A 33 1.04 -0.39 14.57
C GLY A 33 2.31 -0.78 13.81
N GLU A 34 2.53 -2.05 13.49
CA GLU A 34 3.81 -2.53 12.97
C GLU A 34 4.03 -2.14 11.51
N LYS A 35 3.13 -2.53 10.61
CA LYS A 35 3.35 -2.43 9.15
C LYS A 35 2.27 -1.59 8.47
N CYS A 36 2.68 -0.58 7.72
CA CYS A 36 1.84 0.12 6.76
C CYS A 36 2.28 -0.23 5.34
N PHE A 37 1.34 -0.70 4.52
CA PHE A 37 1.59 -1.04 3.13
C PHE A 37 1.20 0.13 2.24
N ILE A 38 2.10 0.52 1.34
CA ILE A 38 1.91 1.69 0.47
C ILE A 38 2.08 1.28 -0.98
N ASP A 39 1.16 1.75 -1.82
CA ASP A 39 1.13 1.46 -3.24
C ASP A 39 0.39 2.56 -4.03
N TYR A 40 0.53 2.54 -5.36
CA TYR A 40 -0.31 3.33 -6.27
C TYR A 40 -1.34 2.42 -6.96
N CYS A 41 -2.57 2.91 -7.09
CA CYS A 41 -3.55 2.25 -7.96
C CYS A 41 -3.10 2.29 -9.42
N GLY A 42 -3.39 1.21 -10.16
CA GLY A 42 -3.16 1.16 -11.60
C GLY A 42 -4.07 2.12 -12.39
N PRO A 43 -5.38 2.18 -12.10
CA PRO A 43 -6.29 3.12 -12.78
C PRO A 43 -6.08 4.57 -12.34
N THR A 44 -6.10 5.49 -13.30
CA THR A 44 -6.00 6.94 -13.09
C THR A 44 -7.37 7.62 -13.18
N VAL A 45 -7.46 8.83 -12.64
CA VAL A 45 -8.67 9.68 -12.68
C VAL A 45 -8.38 10.96 -13.44
N SER A 46 -9.21 11.29 -14.42
CA SER A 46 -9.10 12.52 -15.21
C SER A 46 -9.48 13.74 -14.37
N VAL A 47 -8.64 14.77 -14.41
CA VAL A 47 -8.90 16.11 -13.86
C VAL A 47 -8.72 17.12 -14.98
N ILE A 48 -9.73 17.96 -15.21
CA ILE A 48 -9.76 18.93 -16.30
C ILE A 48 -9.37 20.30 -15.77
N SER A 49 -8.36 20.93 -16.34
CA SER A 49 -8.01 22.31 -16.01
C SER A 49 -9.13 23.26 -16.51
N PRO A 50 -9.79 24.05 -15.65
CA PRO A 50 -10.84 24.97 -16.06
C PRO A 50 -10.30 26.13 -16.91
N GLU A 51 -9.01 26.46 -16.75
CA GLU A 51 -8.36 27.57 -17.45
C GLU A 51 -7.91 27.18 -18.87
N THR A 52 -7.41 25.95 -19.03
CA THR A 52 -6.79 25.50 -20.30
C THR A 52 -7.58 24.42 -21.02
N GLY A 53 -8.57 23.79 -20.37
CA GLY A 53 -9.27 22.61 -20.89
C GLY A 53 -8.40 21.35 -20.95
N GLU A 54 -7.15 21.40 -20.49
CA GLU A 54 -6.25 20.25 -20.49
C GLU A 54 -6.74 19.17 -19.53
N CYS A 55 -6.84 17.94 -20.04
CA CYS A 55 -7.16 16.77 -19.23
C CYS A 55 -5.87 16.12 -18.70
N ARG A 56 -5.69 16.13 -17.38
CA ARG A 56 -4.55 15.52 -16.68
C ARG A 56 -5.00 14.26 -15.95
N GLN A 57 -4.18 13.20 -16.04
CA GLN A 57 -4.44 11.94 -15.36
C GLN A 57 -3.82 11.96 -13.97
N ALA A 58 -4.65 12.02 -12.93
CA ALA A 58 -4.23 11.90 -11.54
C ALA A 58 -4.15 10.42 -11.14
N GLN A 59 -3.14 10.09 -10.34
CA GLN A 59 -2.87 8.75 -9.84
C GLN A 59 -3.24 8.67 -8.37
N ILE A 60 -3.73 7.52 -7.91
CA ILE A 60 -4.19 7.38 -6.53
C ILE A 60 -3.11 6.68 -5.70
N PHE A 61 -2.53 7.43 -4.77
CA PHE A 61 -1.73 6.91 -3.68
C PHE A 61 -2.63 6.20 -2.67
N VAL A 62 -2.25 5.01 -2.23
CA VAL A 62 -3.00 4.20 -1.26
C VAL A 62 -2.07 3.70 -0.17
N ALA A 63 -2.53 3.82 1.08
CA ALA A 63 -1.85 3.26 2.23
C ALA A 63 -2.81 2.48 3.12
N VAL A 64 -2.37 1.32 3.62
CA VAL A 64 -3.20 0.41 4.42
C VAL A 64 -2.43 -0.13 5.61
N LEU A 65 -2.99 0.04 6.81
CA LEU A 65 -2.43 -0.54 8.03
C LEU A 65 -2.64 -2.05 8.08
N GLY A 66 -1.57 -2.76 8.45
CA GLY A 66 -1.51 -4.21 8.43
C GLY A 66 -2.48 -4.90 9.37
N ALA A 67 -2.78 -4.37 10.56
CA ALA A 67 -3.67 -5.03 11.51
C ALA A 67 -5.15 -4.72 11.25
N SER A 68 -5.54 -3.44 11.31
CA SER A 68 -6.93 -2.98 11.13
C SER A 68 -7.42 -2.98 9.68
N ASN A 69 -6.53 -3.00 8.69
CA ASN A 69 -6.82 -2.64 7.29
C ASN A 69 -7.40 -1.21 7.14
N TYR A 70 -7.10 -0.32 8.09
CA TYR A 70 -7.45 1.08 7.99
C TYR A 70 -6.75 1.70 6.78
N THR A 71 -7.53 2.31 5.90
CA THR A 71 -7.09 2.69 4.56
C THR A 71 -7.08 4.20 4.42
N PHE A 72 -6.02 4.72 3.82
CA PHE A 72 -5.87 6.08 3.35
C PHE A 72 -5.72 6.07 1.83
N ALA A 73 -6.27 7.07 1.16
CA ALA A 73 -6.06 7.28 -0.27
C ALA A 73 -6.04 8.77 -0.60
N GLU A 74 -5.20 9.16 -1.55
CA GLU A 74 -5.05 10.52 -2.06
C GLU A 74 -4.69 10.49 -3.54
N ALA A 75 -5.19 11.45 -4.31
CA ALA A 75 -4.79 11.68 -5.69
C ALA A 75 -3.60 12.64 -5.77
N THR A 76 -2.60 12.25 -6.57
CA THR A 76 -1.45 13.08 -6.95
C THR A 76 -1.34 13.16 -8.47
N TYR A 77 -0.82 14.26 -9.02
CA TYR A 77 -0.60 14.34 -10.47
C TYR A 77 0.57 13.48 -10.94
N THR A 78 1.58 13.30 -10.09
CA THR A 78 2.77 12.52 -10.43
C THR A 78 3.12 11.51 -9.34
N GLN A 79 4.00 10.56 -9.68
CA GLN A 79 4.72 9.73 -8.72
C GLN A 79 6.13 10.29 -8.46
N SER A 80 6.31 11.60 -8.62
CA SER A 80 7.58 12.24 -8.31
C SER A 80 7.92 12.08 -6.83
N LEU A 81 9.20 12.18 -6.50
CA LEU A 81 9.66 12.07 -5.12
C LEU A 81 8.96 13.08 -4.19
N SER A 82 8.75 14.32 -4.65
CA SER A 82 8.07 15.35 -3.84
C SER A 82 6.63 14.97 -3.53
N ASP A 83 5.86 14.52 -4.53
CA ASP A 83 4.48 14.09 -4.34
C ASP A 83 4.42 12.85 -3.43
N TRP A 84 5.39 11.95 -3.57
CA TRP A 84 5.53 10.75 -2.74
C TRP A 84 5.77 11.09 -1.27
N LEU A 85 6.74 11.97 -0.97
CA LEU A 85 7.05 12.40 0.40
C LEU A 85 5.88 13.15 1.03
N LEU A 86 5.24 14.06 0.28
CA LEU A 86 4.07 14.79 0.78
C LEU A 86 2.89 13.86 1.06
N SER A 87 2.67 12.85 0.23
CA SER A 87 1.63 11.84 0.47
C SER A 87 1.91 11.05 1.75
N HIS A 88 3.17 10.77 2.07
CA HIS A 88 3.56 10.13 3.32
C HIS A 88 3.25 11.00 4.53
N VAL A 89 3.59 12.28 4.48
CA VAL A 89 3.30 13.23 5.57
C VAL A 89 1.78 13.28 5.82
N ARG A 90 0.98 13.51 4.77
CA ARG A 90 -0.49 13.57 4.87
C ARG A 90 -1.11 12.26 5.34
N MET A 91 -0.53 11.13 4.94
CA MET A 91 -0.92 9.80 5.42
C MET A 91 -0.67 9.64 6.92
N LEU A 92 0.52 10.02 7.42
CA LEU A 92 0.87 9.94 8.84
C LEU A 92 -0.02 10.87 9.68
N GLU A 93 -0.27 12.08 9.18
CA GLU A 93 -1.24 13.02 9.77
C GLU A 93 -2.65 12.42 9.83
N PHE A 94 -3.10 11.76 8.76
CA PHE A 94 -4.41 11.10 8.72
C PHE A 94 -4.54 9.96 9.72
N PHE A 95 -3.47 9.19 9.93
CA PHE A 95 -3.44 8.16 10.97
C PHE A 95 -3.31 8.77 12.37
N GLY A 96 -2.85 10.02 12.49
CA GLY A 96 -2.57 10.66 13.77
C GLY A 96 -1.39 10.01 14.51
N GLY A 97 -0.50 9.35 13.79
CA GLY A 97 0.63 8.62 14.37
C GLY A 97 1.46 7.86 13.33
N VAL A 98 2.62 7.38 13.77
CA VAL A 98 3.62 6.74 12.92
C VAL A 98 3.70 5.24 13.19
N PRO A 99 3.56 4.39 12.15
CA PRO A 99 3.81 2.95 12.29
C PRO A 99 5.30 2.66 12.51
N GLU A 100 5.65 1.41 12.82
CA GLU A 100 7.06 1.00 12.94
C GLU A 100 7.74 0.88 11.57
N ILE A 101 7.02 0.34 10.59
CA ILE A 101 7.55 -0.02 9.28
C ILE A 101 6.61 0.46 8.16
N LEU A 102 7.17 1.22 7.21
CA LEU A 102 6.56 1.52 5.93
C LEU A 102 7.05 0.52 4.88
N VAL A 103 6.11 -0.08 4.15
CA VAL A 103 6.38 -1.13 3.17
C VAL A 103 5.94 -0.68 1.76
N PRO A 104 6.75 0.14 1.06
CA PRO A 104 6.43 0.63 -0.28
C PRO A 104 6.64 -0.44 -1.37
N ASP A 105 5.82 -0.45 -2.44
CA ASP A 105 5.88 -1.48 -3.51
C ASP A 105 6.77 -1.11 -4.68
N ASN A 106 6.92 0.18 -4.94
CA ASN A 106 7.72 0.65 -6.05
C ASN A 106 8.95 1.40 -5.56
N LEU A 107 10.05 0.66 -5.41
CA LEU A 107 11.35 1.28 -5.14
C LEU A 107 11.82 2.22 -6.26
N LYS A 108 11.24 2.20 -7.48
CA LYS A 108 11.73 3.05 -8.57
C LYS A 108 11.63 4.55 -8.28
N SER A 109 10.60 5.00 -7.56
CA SER A 109 10.44 6.42 -7.21
C SER A 109 11.27 6.82 -5.97
N GLY A 110 11.75 5.83 -5.21
CA GLY A 110 12.46 6.01 -3.94
C GLY A 110 13.90 5.50 -3.92
N VAL A 111 14.45 5.05 -5.05
CA VAL A 111 15.77 4.39 -5.12
C VAL A 111 16.55 4.87 -6.34
N SER A 112 17.75 5.39 -6.08
CA SER A 112 18.73 5.79 -7.09
C SER A 112 19.39 4.58 -7.79
N LYS A 113 19.55 3.45 -7.09
CA LYS A 113 20.06 2.16 -7.60
C LYS A 113 19.42 0.95 -6.92
N ALA A 114 18.69 0.14 -7.68
CA ALA A 114 18.07 -1.09 -7.16
C ALA A 114 19.12 -2.15 -6.82
N SER A 115 19.57 -2.22 -5.57
CA SER A 115 20.36 -3.34 -5.05
C SER A 115 19.45 -4.36 -4.38
N ARG A 116 19.76 -5.64 -4.61
CA ARG A 116 18.98 -6.82 -4.18
C ARG A 116 19.00 -7.04 -2.66
N TYR A 117 19.89 -6.36 -1.94
CA TYR A 117 20.13 -6.55 -0.51
C TYR A 117 20.04 -5.26 0.31
N ASP A 118 20.28 -4.09 -0.31
CA ASP A 118 20.19 -2.80 0.36
C ASP A 118 19.91 -1.70 -0.67
N PRO A 119 18.64 -1.45 -1.04
CA PRO A 119 18.33 -0.38 -1.97
C PRO A 119 18.70 0.95 -1.30
N GLU A 120 19.68 1.67 -1.85
CA GLU A 120 19.98 3.04 -1.41
C GLU A 120 18.70 3.87 -1.55
N LEU A 121 18.04 4.11 -0.42
CA LEU A 121 16.89 4.98 -0.35
C LEU A 121 17.33 6.36 -0.81
N ASN A 122 16.45 7.04 -1.54
CA ASN A 122 16.67 8.43 -1.88
C ASN A 122 16.98 9.23 -0.59
N PRO A 123 18.02 10.07 -0.53
CA PRO A 123 18.39 10.82 0.67
C PRO A 123 17.21 11.56 1.31
N SER A 124 16.31 12.12 0.49
CA SER A 124 15.13 12.83 0.99
C SER A 124 14.11 11.90 1.65
N TYR A 125 14.00 10.66 1.17
CA TYR A 125 13.13 9.65 1.76
C TYR A 125 13.73 9.04 3.03
N GLN A 126 15.05 8.90 3.07
CA GLN A 126 15.77 8.54 4.29
C GLN A 126 15.60 9.63 5.36
N GLN A 127 15.73 10.92 5.02
CA GLN A 127 15.49 12.02 5.96
C GLN A 127 14.06 12.00 6.51
N LEU A 128 13.06 11.70 5.67
CA LEU A 128 11.68 11.52 6.13
C LEU A 128 11.59 10.35 7.12
N ALA A 129 12.20 9.21 6.78
CA ALA A 129 12.23 8.03 7.63
C ALA A 129 12.87 8.33 9.00
N GLU A 130 13.98 9.06 9.02
CA GLU A 130 14.68 9.47 10.24
C GLU A 130 13.85 10.47 11.07
N HIS A 131 13.24 11.47 10.43
CA HIS A 131 12.42 12.49 11.10
C HIS A 131 11.21 11.88 11.82
N TYR A 132 10.52 10.95 11.16
CA TYR A 132 9.40 10.21 11.76
C TYR A 132 9.84 8.96 12.53
N GLN A 133 11.15 8.70 12.63
CA GLN A 133 11.76 7.52 13.24
C GLN A 133 11.21 6.18 12.71
N VAL A 134 10.79 6.11 11.45
CA VAL A 134 10.13 4.94 10.85
C VAL A 134 11.09 4.14 9.99
N ALA A 135 11.02 2.82 10.05
CA ALA A 135 11.79 1.96 9.16
C ALA A 135 11.09 1.87 7.79
N VAL A 136 11.84 2.05 6.71
CA VAL A 136 11.31 1.82 5.36
C VAL A 136 11.86 0.49 4.86
N ILE A 137 10.99 -0.51 4.73
CA ILE A 137 11.36 -1.83 4.26
C ILE A 137 10.54 -2.16 3.01
N PRO A 138 11.10 -1.98 1.81
CA PRO A 138 10.37 -2.26 0.57
C PRO A 138 10.02 -3.73 0.40
N ALA A 139 8.93 -4.01 -0.32
CA ALA A 139 8.69 -5.38 -0.77
C ALA A 139 9.78 -5.84 -1.74
N ARG A 140 10.04 -7.15 -1.68
CA ARG A 140 10.94 -7.79 -2.64
C ARG A 140 10.30 -7.78 -4.03
N PRO A 141 10.99 -7.25 -5.06
CA PRO A 141 10.49 -7.30 -6.43
C PRO A 141 10.18 -8.74 -6.88
N ARG A 142 9.08 -8.92 -7.62
CA ARG A 142 8.66 -10.20 -8.24
C ARG A 142 8.33 -11.32 -7.23
N LYS A 143 7.95 -10.98 -6.00
CA LYS A 143 7.37 -11.92 -5.02
C LYS A 143 6.00 -11.42 -4.51
N PRO A 144 4.91 -11.67 -5.27
CA PRO A 144 3.54 -11.22 -4.93
C PRO A 144 3.06 -11.69 -3.53
N ARG A 145 3.64 -12.78 -3.02
CA ARG A 145 3.28 -13.37 -1.73
C ARG A 145 3.73 -12.55 -0.51
N ASP A 146 4.56 -11.53 -0.67
CA ASP A 146 5.08 -10.74 0.45
C ASP A 146 4.09 -9.64 0.89
N LYS A 147 3.10 -9.27 0.06
CA LYS A 147 2.14 -8.19 0.32
C LYS A 147 0.67 -8.46 -0.07
N PRO A 148 0.10 -9.61 0.30
CA PRO A 148 -1.31 -9.89 -0.02
C PRO A 148 -2.27 -8.85 0.57
N LYS A 149 -1.91 -8.16 1.67
CA LYS A 149 -2.74 -7.10 2.26
C LYS A 149 -2.73 -5.79 1.47
N ALA A 150 -1.58 -5.41 0.90
CA ALA A 150 -1.48 -4.22 0.07
C ALA A 150 -2.37 -4.39 -1.18
N GLU A 151 -2.21 -5.53 -1.87
CA GLU A 151 -3.01 -5.85 -3.07
C GLU A 151 -4.51 -5.89 -2.78
N VAL A 152 -4.92 -6.51 -1.67
CA VAL A 152 -6.34 -6.54 -1.26
C VAL A 152 -6.84 -5.13 -0.91
N GLY A 153 -6.01 -4.32 -0.24
CA GLY A 153 -6.29 -2.93 0.08
C GLY A 153 -6.51 -2.07 -1.17
N VAL A 154 -5.57 -2.13 -2.11
CA VAL A 154 -5.65 -1.44 -3.40
C VAL A 154 -6.89 -1.88 -4.17
N GLN A 155 -7.17 -3.19 -4.26
CA GLN A 155 -8.38 -3.68 -4.90
C GLN A 155 -9.67 -3.21 -4.23
N ILE A 156 -9.66 -2.98 -2.92
CA ILE A 156 -10.80 -2.41 -2.18
C ILE A 156 -10.96 -0.93 -2.56
N VAL A 157 -9.87 -0.17 -2.62
CA VAL A 157 -9.87 1.23 -3.07
C VAL A 157 -10.38 1.33 -4.51
N GLU A 158 -9.85 0.52 -5.42
CA GLU A 158 -10.31 0.48 -6.82
C GLU A 158 -11.82 0.23 -6.91
N ARG A 159 -12.32 -0.77 -6.17
CA ARG A 159 -13.73 -1.15 -6.23
C ARG A 159 -14.69 -0.17 -5.55
N TRP A 160 -14.26 0.53 -4.50
CA TRP A 160 -15.16 1.37 -3.70
C TRP A 160 -14.99 2.85 -3.92
N ILE A 161 -13.79 3.29 -4.33
CA ILE A 161 -13.45 4.68 -4.57
C ILE A 161 -13.43 4.92 -6.08
N LEU A 162 -12.48 4.35 -6.81
CA LEU A 162 -12.35 4.58 -8.26
C LEU A 162 -13.61 4.24 -9.04
N ALA A 163 -14.26 3.14 -8.69
CA ALA A 163 -15.53 2.74 -9.32
C ALA A 163 -16.64 3.82 -9.17
N ARG A 164 -16.64 4.62 -8.10
CA ARG A 164 -17.62 5.70 -7.89
C ARG A 164 -17.20 7.02 -8.55
N LEU A 165 -15.90 7.22 -8.71
CA LEU A 165 -15.32 8.39 -9.36
C LEU A 165 -15.42 8.32 -10.89
N ARG A 166 -15.54 7.13 -11.48
CA ARG A 166 -15.53 6.91 -12.94
C ARG A 166 -16.62 7.65 -13.75
N HIS A 167 -17.68 8.10 -13.08
CA HIS A 167 -18.80 8.85 -13.71
C HIS A 167 -18.83 10.31 -13.27
N GLN A 168 -17.81 10.77 -12.55
CA GLN A 168 -17.68 12.14 -12.08
C GLN A 168 -16.59 12.85 -12.89
N VAL A 169 -16.77 14.15 -13.08
CA VAL A 169 -15.79 15.02 -13.73
C VAL A 169 -15.26 15.95 -12.65
N PHE A 170 -13.93 16.09 -12.59
CA PHE A 170 -13.26 16.94 -11.61
C PHE A 170 -12.53 18.06 -12.34
N PHE A 171 -12.60 19.26 -11.77
CA PHE A 171 -11.95 20.45 -12.32
C PHE A 171 -10.71 20.89 -11.52
N SER A 172 -10.45 20.23 -10.40
CA SER A 172 -9.21 20.43 -9.66
C SER A 172 -8.79 19.18 -8.88
N LEU A 173 -7.49 19.07 -8.60
CA LEU A 173 -6.97 18.01 -7.73
C LEU A 173 -7.54 18.12 -6.31
N ALA A 174 -7.77 19.35 -5.84
CA ALA A 174 -8.35 19.60 -4.51
C ALA A 174 -9.77 19.04 -4.40
N GLU A 175 -10.60 19.24 -5.43
CA GLU A 175 -11.95 18.70 -5.51
C GLU A 175 -11.95 17.17 -5.54
N LEU A 176 -11.10 16.57 -6.39
CA LEU A 176 -10.91 15.12 -6.43
C LEU A 176 -10.51 14.57 -5.06
N ASN A 177 -9.53 15.20 -4.40
CA ASN A 177 -9.07 14.79 -3.08
C ASN A 177 -10.12 14.97 -1.99
N HIS A 178 -10.95 16.00 -2.07
CA HIS A 178 -12.08 16.17 -1.16
C HIS A 178 -13.09 15.01 -1.31
N CYS A 179 -13.45 14.66 -2.55
CA CYS A 179 -14.33 13.52 -2.82
C CYS A 179 -13.73 12.19 -2.34
N ILE A 180 -12.43 11.96 -2.60
CA ILE A 180 -11.71 10.77 -2.12
C ILE A 180 -11.75 10.69 -0.59
N ARG A 181 -11.48 11.78 0.14
CA ARG A 181 -11.55 11.79 1.63
C ARG A 181 -12.91 11.34 2.15
N THR A 182 -13.99 11.82 1.54
CA THR A 182 -15.36 11.40 1.90
C THR A 182 -15.59 9.91 1.64
N LEU A 183 -15.14 9.42 0.48
CA LEU A 183 -15.28 8.00 0.13
C LEU A 183 -14.41 7.08 1.00
N VAL A 184 -13.21 7.51 1.37
CA VAL A 184 -12.30 6.81 2.29
C VAL A 184 -12.91 6.72 3.69
N THR A 185 -13.51 7.81 4.18
CA THR A 185 -14.21 7.82 5.48
C THR A 185 -15.33 6.77 5.47
N GLY A 186 -16.19 6.80 4.45
CA GLY A 186 -17.26 5.80 4.30
C GLY A 186 -16.74 4.36 4.10
N LEU A 187 -15.57 4.18 3.48
CA LEU A 187 -14.92 2.87 3.36
C LEU A 187 -14.46 2.34 4.72
N ASN A 188 -13.89 3.20 5.56
CA ASN A 188 -13.37 2.82 6.86
C ASN A 188 -14.47 2.54 7.90
N GLU A 189 -15.60 3.21 7.79
CA GLU A 189 -16.78 3.00 8.66
C GLU A 189 -17.64 1.80 8.23
N ARG A 190 -17.42 1.28 7.02
CA ARG A 190 -18.17 0.14 6.51
C ARG A 190 -17.90 -1.13 7.33
N PRO A 191 -18.94 -1.86 7.76
CA PRO A 191 -18.79 -3.13 8.44
C PRO A 191 -17.98 -4.15 7.64
N PHE A 192 -17.17 -4.95 8.34
CA PHE A 192 -16.51 -6.10 7.74
C PHE A 192 -17.52 -7.19 7.37
N LYS A 193 -17.20 -8.00 6.36
CA LYS A 193 -18.04 -9.14 5.95
C LYS A 193 -17.91 -10.36 6.87
N LYS A 194 -16.73 -10.57 7.45
CA LYS A 194 -16.36 -11.79 8.21
C LYS A 194 -15.86 -11.50 9.62
N LEU A 195 -15.74 -10.23 9.99
CA LEU A 195 -15.25 -9.78 11.30
C LEU A 195 -16.31 -8.86 11.90
N PRO A 196 -16.37 -8.75 13.24
CA PRO A 196 -17.22 -7.75 13.87
C PRO A 196 -16.65 -6.34 13.66
N GLY A 197 -17.54 -5.34 13.66
CA GLY A 197 -17.18 -3.93 13.54
C GLY A 197 -16.74 -3.50 12.14
N ASN A 198 -15.97 -2.43 12.08
CA ASN A 198 -15.43 -1.83 10.85
C ASN A 198 -13.93 -1.51 10.98
N ARG A 199 -13.32 -0.96 9.92
CA ARG A 199 -11.88 -0.65 9.91
C ARG A 199 -11.53 0.46 10.89
N ARG A 200 -12.39 1.46 11.06
CA ARG A 200 -12.20 2.57 12.00
C ARG A 200 -12.19 2.07 13.45
N GLU A 201 -13.17 1.25 13.85
CA GLU A 201 -13.22 0.64 15.17
C GLU A 201 -12.02 -0.29 15.41
N ALA A 202 -11.62 -1.07 14.39
CA ALA A 202 -10.43 -1.89 14.48
C ALA A 202 -9.16 -1.05 14.66
N PHE A 203 -9.06 0.09 13.97
CA PHE A 203 -7.96 1.04 14.12
C PHE A 203 -7.92 1.64 15.53
N GLU A 204 -9.04 2.15 16.03
CA GLU A 204 -9.14 2.76 17.35
C GLU A 204 -8.80 1.77 18.47
N ARG A 205 -9.22 0.49 18.32
CA ARG A 205 -8.97 -0.56 19.31
C ARG A 205 -7.55 -1.13 19.25
N LEU A 206 -6.95 -1.24 18.06
CA LEU A 206 -5.70 -1.97 17.86
C LEU A 206 -4.52 -1.03 17.63
N ASP A 207 -4.62 -0.18 16.61
CA ASP A 207 -3.47 0.57 16.10
C ASP A 207 -3.29 1.91 16.82
N LYS A 208 -4.37 2.64 17.10
CA LYS A 208 -4.32 4.03 17.62
C LYS A 208 -3.49 4.17 18.89
N THR A 209 -3.52 3.19 19.78
CA THR A 209 -2.76 3.21 21.05
C THR A 209 -1.30 2.78 20.90
N VAL A 210 -0.96 2.11 19.79
CA VAL A 210 0.36 1.52 19.54
C VAL A 210 1.17 2.38 18.56
N LEU A 211 0.51 3.18 17.72
CA LEU A 211 1.18 4.13 16.85
C LEU A 211 1.98 5.13 17.67
N ARG A 212 3.19 5.43 17.20
CA ARG A 212 4.04 6.45 17.81
C ARG A 212 3.46 7.83 17.55
N PRO A 213 3.64 8.78 18.48
CA PRO A 213 3.18 10.14 18.26
C PRO A 213 3.91 10.76 17.06
N LEU A 214 3.23 11.70 16.40
CA LEU A 214 3.89 12.52 15.39
C LEU A 214 4.97 13.39 16.07
N PRO A 215 6.11 13.63 15.40
CA PRO A 215 7.13 14.53 15.92
C PRO A 215 6.54 15.93 16.17
N VAL A 216 6.94 16.54 17.29
CA VAL A 216 6.55 17.91 17.61
C VAL A 216 7.28 18.84 16.64
N GLN A 217 6.54 19.72 15.98
CA GLN A 217 7.08 20.72 15.05
C GLN A 217 7.93 21.78 15.78
#